data_AF-A0A8H8CQZ3-F1
#
_entry.id   AF-A0A8H8CQZ3-F1
#
_cell.length_a   1.000
_cell.length_b   1.000
_cell.length_c   1.000
_cell.angle_alpha   90.00
_cell.angle_beta   90.00
_cell.angle_gamma   90.00
#
_symmetry.space_group_name_H-M   'P 1'
#
loop_
_entity.id
_entity.type
_entity.pdbx_description
1 polymer ?
#
loop_
_entity_poly.entity_id
_entity_poly.type
_entity_poly.pdbx_seq_one_letter_code
_entity_poly.pdbx_strand_id
1 'polypeptide(L)'
;MATTTTSLSSSSSPVLQSFDTFRADLDDYNDRRERLIKASRDITNLSKKAIFLLHRLVQNPADANEDQPTHYKKAAQQGYEKLREIQDLYAKLQPELEGDKYWRYQRQVSPGLQEYIEALSFAHYLDHGTLITFDEVQKTLMTADGVKFFPLTVSDYLLGLSDLTGELMRFAISGIANKGGRQKASEVCAFVRRCKADFEGLTPYIRDLRKKQSVTTQSLEKIEDAAYAIFVRSSEYDLPPEILDDIVAQSVSNYSSHTYETRGHRRDLHAGSDDENGAI
;
A
#
# COMPACT_ATOMS: atom_id res chain seq x y z
N MET A 1 -76.20 23.14 19.02
CA MET A 1 -74.87 23.11 18.38
C MET A 1 -73.84 22.80 19.46
N ALA A 2 -73.31 21.58 19.47
CA ALA A 2 -72.20 21.20 20.32
C ALA A 2 -71.23 20.41 19.44
N THR A 3 -70.22 21.11 18.93
CA THR A 3 -69.13 20.56 18.14
C THR A 3 -68.27 19.73 19.07
N THR A 4 -68.40 18.41 19.00
CA THR A 4 -67.55 17.49 19.75
C THR A 4 -66.21 17.43 19.01
N THR A 5 -65.24 18.17 19.50
CA THR A 5 -63.85 18.11 19.03
C THR A 5 -63.28 16.77 19.45
N THR A 6 -63.37 15.78 18.56
CA THR A 6 -62.64 14.52 18.69
C THR A 6 -61.15 14.84 18.65
N SER A 7 -60.51 14.86 19.81
CA SER A 7 -59.06 14.88 19.90
C SER A 7 -58.54 13.60 19.26
N LEU A 8 -58.03 13.70 18.04
CA LEU A 8 -57.13 12.68 17.51
C LEU A 8 -55.90 12.68 18.38
N SER A 9 -55.88 11.84 19.42
CA SER A 9 -54.68 11.45 20.11
C SER A 9 -53.78 10.78 19.08
N SER A 10 -52.85 11.55 18.52
CA SER A 10 -51.73 11.09 17.71
C SER A 10 -50.78 10.28 18.59
N SER A 11 -51.22 9.11 19.03
CA SER A 11 -50.30 8.07 19.44
C SER A 11 -49.61 7.61 18.15
N SER A 12 -48.33 7.94 18.01
CA SER A 12 -47.53 7.49 16.88
C SER A 12 -47.67 5.97 16.81
N SER A 13 -48.21 5.47 15.69
CA SER A 13 -48.38 4.03 15.46
C SER A 13 -47.10 3.29 15.81
N PRO A 14 -47.16 2.09 16.43
CA PRO A 14 -45.98 1.26 16.70
C PRO A 14 -45.07 1.08 15.47
N VAL A 15 -45.67 1.11 14.27
CA VAL A 15 -44.95 1.11 13.00
C VAL A 15 -44.11 2.37 12.83
N LEU A 16 -44.66 3.57 13.06
CA LEU A 16 -43.92 4.84 12.96
C LEU A 16 -42.76 4.91 13.95
N GLN A 17 -42.94 4.41 15.18
CA GLN A 17 -41.86 4.33 16.17
C GLN A 17 -40.73 3.37 15.74
N SER A 18 -41.09 2.29 15.04
CA SER A 18 -40.11 1.37 14.45
C SER A 18 -39.29 2.06 13.34
N PHE A 19 -39.93 2.88 12.50
CA PHE A 19 -39.23 3.68 11.49
C PHE A 19 -38.29 4.72 12.08
N ASP A 20 -38.62 5.32 13.23
CA ASP A 20 -37.69 6.22 13.93
C ASP A 20 -36.44 5.47 14.43
N THR A 21 -36.61 4.24 14.89
CA THR A 21 -35.47 3.38 15.29
C THR A 21 -34.62 3.01 14.07
N PHE A 22 -35.23 2.58 12.97
CA PHE A 22 -34.50 2.27 11.73
C PHE A 22 -33.76 3.49 11.16
N ARG A 23 -34.37 4.68 11.27
CA ARG A 23 -33.71 5.93 10.87
C ARG A 23 -32.47 6.20 11.71
N ALA A 24 -32.56 6.10 13.03
CA ALA A 24 -31.41 6.27 13.92
C ALA A 24 -30.29 5.27 13.62
N ASP A 25 -30.63 4.00 13.37
CA ASP A 25 -29.66 2.96 13.02
C ASP A 25 -28.98 3.23 11.66
N LEU A 26 -29.73 3.70 10.67
CA LEU A 26 -29.18 4.07 9.36
C LEU A 26 -28.30 5.32 9.43
N ASP A 27 -28.69 6.29 10.24
CA ASP A 27 -27.90 7.51 10.46
C ASP A 27 -26.56 7.17 11.14
N ASP A 28 -26.54 6.39 12.24
CA ASP A 28 -25.27 5.92 12.85
C ASP A 28 -24.43 5.11 11.85
N TYR A 29 -25.08 4.25 11.07
CA TYR A 29 -24.40 3.44 10.06
C TYR A 29 -23.68 4.32 9.03
N ASN A 30 -24.35 5.35 8.51
CA ASN A 30 -23.81 6.26 7.50
C ASN A 30 -22.73 7.17 8.08
N ASP A 31 -22.96 7.72 9.27
CA ASP A 31 -21.99 8.57 9.95
C ASP A 31 -20.69 7.81 10.26
N ARG A 32 -20.81 6.57 10.74
CA ARG A 32 -19.67 5.68 10.97
C ARG A 32 -18.94 5.37 9.66
N ARG A 33 -19.68 5.04 8.60
CA ARG A 33 -19.10 4.79 7.28
C ARG A 33 -18.27 5.98 6.79
N GLU A 34 -18.77 7.19 6.94
CA GLU A 34 -18.08 8.41 6.52
C GLU A 34 -16.83 8.68 7.38
N ARG A 35 -16.90 8.48 8.71
CA ARG A 35 -15.72 8.56 9.59
C ARG A 35 -14.63 7.58 9.17
N LEU A 36 -14.99 6.34 8.84
CA LEU A 36 -14.06 5.31 8.40
C LEU A 36 -13.43 5.61 7.04
N ILE A 37 -14.20 6.16 6.09
CA ILE A 37 -13.68 6.59 4.78
C ILE A 37 -12.63 7.69 4.95
N LYS A 38 -12.92 8.69 5.79
CA LYS A 38 -11.98 9.78 6.08
C LYS A 38 -10.69 9.26 6.70
N ALA A 39 -10.81 8.42 7.74
CA ALA A 39 -9.65 7.84 8.40
C ALA A 39 -8.83 6.95 7.46
N SER A 40 -9.48 6.12 6.63
CA SER A 40 -8.77 5.31 5.64
C SER A 40 -8.00 6.17 4.64
N ARG A 41 -8.56 7.29 4.19
CA ARG A 41 -7.88 8.22 3.28
C ARG A 41 -6.64 8.85 3.94
N ASP A 42 -6.75 9.25 5.20
CA ASP A 42 -5.62 9.80 5.95
C ASP A 42 -4.51 8.76 6.14
N ILE A 43 -4.88 7.52 6.47
CA ILE A 43 -3.95 6.40 6.59
C ILE A 43 -3.25 6.11 5.25
N THR A 44 -3.96 6.09 4.13
CA THR A 44 -3.36 5.94 2.80
C THR A 44 -2.34 7.06 2.54
N ASN A 45 -2.69 8.31 2.85
CA ASN A 45 -1.80 9.45 2.63
C ASN A 45 -0.52 9.37 3.49
N LEU A 46 -0.66 8.97 4.76
CA LEU A 46 0.49 8.80 5.66
C LEU A 46 1.37 7.63 5.24
N SER A 47 0.79 6.50 4.83
CA SER A 47 1.52 5.34 4.32
C SER A 47 2.35 5.70 3.08
N LYS A 48 1.77 6.45 2.13
CA LYS A 48 2.51 6.97 0.97
C LYS A 48 3.67 7.87 1.37
N LYS A 49 3.45 8.77 2.33
CA LYS A 49 4.52 9.63 2.85
C LYS A 49 5.64 8.81 3.48
N ALA A 50 5.32 7.73 4.20
CA ALA A 50 6.32 6.81 4.75
C ALA A 50 7.12 6.11 3.63
N ILE A 51 6.44 5.61 2.58
CA ILE A 51 7.10 5.00 1.41
C ILE A 51 8.06 5.99 0.74
N PHE A 52 7.61 7.23 0.48
CA PHE A 52 8.47 8.28 -0.10
C PHE A 52 9.64 8.64 0.79
N LEU A 53 9.43 8.69 2.12
CA LEU A 53 10.50 8.93 3.08
C LEU A 53 11.55 7.81 3.00
N LEU A 54 11.12 6.55 3.00
CA LEU A 54 12.02 5.39 2.90
C LEU A 54 12.86 5.45 1.62
N HIS A 55 12.24 5.68 0.46
CA HIS A 55 12.96 5.86 -0.81
C HIS A 55 14.00 6.97 -0.75
N ARG A 56 13.63 8.13 -0.18
CA ARG A 56 14.55 9.26 -0.03
C ARG A 56 15.73 8.90 0.87
N LEU A 57 15.47 8.24 2.00
CA LEU A 57 16.51 7.87 2.96
C LEU A 57 17.48 6.86 2.36
N VAL A 58 17.00 5.83 1.64
CA VAL A 58 17.89 4.81 1.04
C VAL A 58 18.66 5.29 -0.17
N GLN A 59 18.23 6.38 -0.81
CA GLN A 59 18.93 7.03 -1.92
C GLN A 59 20.00 8.03 -1.47
N ASN A 60 19.91 8.52 -0.22
CA ASN A 60 20.96 9.37 0.32
C ASN A 60 22.27 8.57 0.42
N PRO A 61 23.43 9.20 0.12
CA PRO A 61 24.71 8.55 0.29
C PRO A 61 24.90 8.20 1.77
N ALA A 62 25.26 6.94 2.04
CA ALA A 62 25.65 6.53 3.38
C ALA A 62 26.88 7.34 3.84
N ASP A 63 26.99 7.55 5.14
CA ASP A 63 28.21 8.15 5.71
C ASP A 63 29.43 7.31 5.30
N ALA A 64 30.59 7.94 5.10
CA ALA A 64 31.79 7.26 4.58
C ALA A 64 32.25 6.04 5.41
N ASN A 65 31.82 5.95 6.67
CA ASN A 65 32.14 4.86 7.61
C ASN A 65 30.96 3.91 7.86
N GLU A 66 29.81 4.11 7.21
CA GLU A 66 28.61 3.31 7.40
C GLU A 66 28.47 2.26 6.29
N ASP A 67 28.30 1.00 6.71
CA ASP A 67 27.99 -0.08 5.80
C ASP A 67 26.52 -0.02 5.34
N GLN A 68 26.27 -0.51 4.14
CA GLN A 68 24.96 -0.45 3.50
C GLN A 68 23.82 -1.08 4.33
N PRO A 69 23.99 -2.24 5.00
CA PRO A 69 22.96 -2.78 5.88
C PRO A 69 22.57 -1.85 7.03
N THR A 70 23.55 -1.22 7.69
CA THR A 70 23.29 -0.26 8.78
C THR A 70 22.55 0.97 8.27
N HIS A 71 22.91 1.46 7.08
CA HIS A 71 22.20 2.58 6.45
C HIS A 71 20.72 2.27 6.20
N TYR A 72 20.40 1.09 5.64
CA TYR A 72 19.02 0.68 5.40
C TYR A 72 18.25 0.43 6.68
N LYS A 73 18.90 -0.11 7.71
CA LYS A 73 18.30 -0.26 9.04
C LYS A 73 17.95 1.08 9.68
N LYS A 74 18.82 2.10 9.58
CA LYS A 74 18.49 3.47 10.04
C LYS A 74 17.31 4.06 9.27
N ALA A 75 17.26 3.85 7.96
CA ALA A 75 16.13 4.29 7.13
C ALA A 75 14.82 3.62 7.57
N ALA A 76 14.84 2.30 7.77
CA ALA A 76 13.70 1.54 8.27
C ALA A 76 13.23 2.03 9.65
N GLN A 77 14.15 2.33 10.57
CA GLN A 77 13.81 2.84 11.90
C GLN A 77 13.03 4.16 11.85
N GLN A 78 13.46 5.10 11.00
CA GLN A 78 12.71 6.34 10.76
C GLN A 78 11.34 6.07 10.10
N GLY A 79 11.27 5.06 9.22
CA GLY A 79 10.01 4.57 8.66
C GLY A 79 9.06 4.07 9.74
N TYR A 80 9.53 3.22 10.65
CA TYR A 80 8.72 2.70 11.75
C TYR A 80 8.18 3.79 12.68
N GLU A 81 8.95 4.84 12.94
CA GLU A 81 8.48 6.01 13.70
C GLU A 81 7.28 6.68 13.03
N LYS A 82 7.30 6.82 11.70
CA LYS A 82 6.13 7.34 10.94
C LYS A 82 4.97 6.37 10.89
N LEU A 83 5.25 5.07 10.82
CA LEU A 83 4.21 4.04 10.83
C LEU A 83 3.50 3.93 12.18
N ARG A 84 4.13 4.34 13.30
CA ARG A 84 3.45 4.45 14.60
C ARG A 84 2.30 5.46 14.58
N GLU A 85 2.46 6.59 13.90
CA GLU A 85 1.37 7.57 13.73
C GLU A 85 0.13 6.94 13.09
N ILE A 86 0.33 5.97 12.19
CA ILE A 86 -0.73 5.21 11.51
C ILE A 86 -1.33 4.15 12.44
N GLN A 87 -0.51 3.45 13.23
CA GLN A 87 -0.97 2.51 14.25
C GLN A 87 -1.86 3.21 15.28
N ASP A 88 -1.52 4.43 15.68
CA ASP A 88 -2.34 5.25 16.59
C ASP A 88 -3.70 5.63 15.98
N LEU A 89 -3.76 5.85 14.66
CA LEU A 89 -5.04 6.06 13.97
C LEU A 89 -5.89 4.79 14.00
N TYR A 90 -5.31 3.62 13.75
CA TYR A 90 -6.03 2.36 13.86
C TYR A 90 -6.50 2.05 15.28
N ALA A 91 -5.69 2.36 16.29
CA ALA A 91 -6.09 2.24 17.69
C ALA A 91 -7.34 3.10 17.99
N LYS A 92 -7.40 4.34 17.48
CA LYS A 92 -8.57 5.21 17.62
C LYS A 92 -9.80 4.69 16.87
N LEU A 93 -9.62 3.90 15.81
CA LEU A 93 -10.70 3.28 15.05
C LEU A 93 -11.24 1.99 15.68
N GLN A 94 -10.55 1.41 16.68
CA GLN A 94 -10.97 0.15 17.30
C GLN A 94 -12.45 0.13 17.74
N PRO A 95 -12.99 1.15 18.46
CA PRO A 95 -14.40 1.12 18.88
C PRO A 95 -15.40 1.14 17.70
N GLU A 96 -14.94 1.65 16.55
CA GLU A 96 -15.76 1.72 15.34
C GLU A 96 -15.85 0.37 14.62
N LEU A 97 -14.86 -0.51 14.83
CA LEU A 97 -14.65 -1.76 14.10
C LEU A 97 -14.78 -3.02 14.97
N GLU A 98 -15.15 -2.89 16.24
CA GLU A 98 -15.22 -4.02 17.18
C GLU A 98 -16.24 -5.10 16.76
N GLY A 99 -15.85 -6.37 16.95
CA GLY A 99 -16.68 -7.54 16.68
C GLY A 99 -17.12 -7.64 15.22
N ASP A 100 -18.41 -7.87 15.00
CA ASP A 100 -18.97 -8.06 13.66
C ASP A 100 -18.98 -6.78 12.81
N LYS A 101 -18.78 -5.60 13.44
CA LYS A 101 -18.75 -4.32 12.72
C LYS A 101 -17.62 -4.28 11.70
N TYR A 102 -16.48 -4.90 11.99
CA TYR A 102 -15.36 -4.95 11.04
C TYR A 102 -15.80 -5.48 9.69
N TRP A 103 -16.50 -6.62 9.65
CA TRP A 103 -16.93 -7.25 8.40
C TRP A 103 -17.91 -6.38 7.61
N ARG A 104 -18.72 -5.58 8.30
CA ARG A 104 -19.64 -4.63 7.67
C ARG A 104 -18.92 -3.45 7.00
N TYR A 105 -17.79 -3.02 7.56
CA TYR A 105 -17.04 -1.85 7.10
C TYR A 105 -15.65 -2.16 6.52
N GLN A 106 -15.31 -3.44 6.34
CA GLN A 106 -14.00 -3.89 5.86
C GLN A 106 -13.62 -3.21 4.55
N ARG A 107 -14.58 -2.99 3.65
CA ARG A 107 -14.36 -2.31 2.37
C ARG A 107 -13.92 -0.85 2.51
N GLN A 108 -14.33 -0.16 3.57
CA GLN A 108 -13.93 1.23 3.81
C GLN A 108 -12.52 1.33 4.39
N VAL A 109 -12.08 0.31 5.13
CA VAL A 109 -10.75 0.28 5.81
C VAL A 109 -9.67 -0.33 4.92
N SER A 110 -10.06 -1.29 4.07
CA SER A 110 -9.19 -2.09 3.22
C SER A 110 -8.18 -1.27 2.39
N PRO A 111 -8.55 -0.16 1.71
CA PRO A 111 -7.58 0.63 0.93
C PRO A 111 -6.46 1.24 1.79
N GLY A 112 -6.79 1.78 2.96
CA GLY A 112 -5.80 2.30 3.91
C GLY A 112 -4.90 1.19 4.46
N LEU A 113 -5.51 0.03 4.74
CA LEU A 113 -4.80 -1.12 5.29
C LEU A 113 -3.78 -1.71 4.31
N GLN A 114 -4.16 -1.86 3.03
CA GLN A 114 -3.25 -2.36 2.00
C GLN A 114 -2.03 -1.44 1.82
N GLU A 115 -2.25 -0.12 1.78
CA GLU A 115 -1.15 0.85 1.68
C GLU A 115 -0.27 0.87 2.94
N TYR A 116 -0.87 0.70 4.12
CA TYR A 116 -0.11 0.56 5.37
C TYR A 116 0.78 -0.70 5.35
N ILE A 117 0.23 -1.82 4.89
CA ILE A 117 0.97 -3.09 4.75
C ILE A 117 2.11 -2.92 3.77
N GLU A 118 1.89 -2.28 2.62
CA GLU A 118 2.94 -1.95 1.66
C GLU A 118 4.09 -1.15 2.31
N ALA A 119 3.76 -0.07 3.00
CA ALA A 119 4.74 0.79 3.68
C ALA A 119 5.51 0.05 4.79
N LEU A 120 4.80 -0.71 5.63
CA LEU A 120 5.39 -1.51 6.70
C LEU A 120 6.30 -2.61 6.15
N SER A 121 5.87 -3.28 5.08
CA SER A 121 6.65 -4.34 4.46
C SER A 121 7.89 -3.81 3.77
N PHE A 122 7.84 -2.59 3.23
CA PHE A 122 9.02 -1.94 2.66
C PHE A 122 10.04 -1.58 3.73
N ALA A 123 9.61 -1.01 4.86
CA ALA A 123 10.48 -0.79 6.02
C ALA A 123 11.09 -2.12 6.53
N HIS A 124 10.27 -3.17 6.63
CA HIS A 124 10.72 -4.49 7.07
C HIS A 124 11.76 -5.09 6.14
N TYR A 125 11.55 -5.00 4.82
CA TYR A 125 12.52 -5.49 3.83
C TYR A 125 13.85 -4.74 3.93
N LEU A 126 13.84 -3.43 4.18
CA LEU A 126 15.07 -2.65 4.34
C LEU A 126 15.86 -3.04 5.60
N ASP A 127 15.17 -3.40 6.69
CA ASP A 127 15.79 -3.80 7.96
C ASP A 127 16.26 -5.27 7.94
N HIS A 128 15.44 -6.18 7.43
CA HIS A 128 15.64 -7.63 7.55
C HIS A 128 15.98 -8.36 6.25
N GLY A 129 15.75 -7.74 5.09
CA GLY A 129 15.91 -8.38 3.78
C GLY A 129 14.88 -9.49 3.50
N THR A 130 13.80 -9.56 4.29
CA THR A 130 12.79 -10.61 4.24
C THR A 130 11.37 -10.03 4.15
N LEU A 131 10.42 -10.89 3.76
CA LEU A 131 9.01 -10.54 3.70
C LEU A 131 8.41 -10.56 5.11
N ILE A 132 7.72 -9.49 5.50
CA ILE A 132 7.03 -9.46 6.80
C ILE A 132 5.90 -10.48 6.82
N THR A 133 5.77 -11.22 7.90
CA THR A 133 4.75 -12.27 8.06
C THR A 133 3.38 -11.68 8.39
N PHE A 134 2.32 -12.46 8.14
CA PHE A 134 0.95 -12.08 8.52
C PHE A 134 0.84 -11.77 10.02
N ASP A 135 1.48 -12.57 10.86
CA ASP A 135 1.44 -12.39 12.32
C ASP A 135 2.18 -11.13 12.75
N GLU A 136 3.31 -10.80 12.12
CA GLU A 136 4.03 -9.55 12.40
C GLU A 136 3.21 -8.32 12.03
N VAL A 137 2.47 -8.36 10.91
CA VAL A 137 1.52 -7.29 10.56
C VAL A 137 0.36 -7.25 11.56
N GLN A 138 -0.25 -8.38 11.90
CA GLN A 138 -1.35 -8.40 12.87
C GLN A 138 -0.92 -7.85 14.24
N LYS A 139 0.35 -8.09 14.63
CA LYS A 139 0.93 -7.57 15.87
C LYS A 139 1.05 -6.05 15.91
N THR A 140 1.10 -5.37 14.77
CA THR A 140 1.08 -3.90 14.75
C THR A 140 -0.33 -3.31 14.87
N LEU A 141 -1.36 -4.15 14.75
CA LEU A 141 -2.77 -3.80 14.75
C LEU A 141 -3.49 -4.35 15.99
N MET A 142 -2.82 -4.28 17.14
CA MET A 142 -3.36 -4.71 18.43
C MET A 142 -2.88 -3.81 19.57
N THR A 143 -3.62 -3.82 20.67
CA THR A 143 -3.25 -3.15 21.91
C THR A 143 -2.03 -3.81 22.54
N ALA A 144 -1.41 -3.11 23.51
CA ALA A 144 -0.31 -3.67 24.31
C ALA A 144 -0.70 -4.97 25.04
N ASP A 145 -1.98 -5.12 25.38
CA ASP A 145 -2.54 -6.31 26.05
C ASP A 145 -2.86 -7.45 25.07
N GLY A 146 -2.57 -7.29 23.78
CA GLY A 146 -2.79 -8.31 22.74
C GLY A 146 -4.20 -8.33 22.15
N VAL A 147 -5.03 -7.32 22.42
CA VAL A 147 -6.37 -7.21 21.85
C VAL A 147 -6.28 -6.61 20.45
N LYS A 148 -6.68 -7.37 19.42
CA LYS A 148 -6.67 -6.90 18.03
C LYS A 148 -7.62 -5.71 17.86
N PHE A 149 -7.20 -4.66 17.17
CA PHE A 149 -8.08 -3.57 16.78
C PHE A 149 -9.18 -4.07 15.84
N PHE A 150 -8.80 -4.98 14.93
CA PHE A 150 -9.65 -5.75 14.04
C PHE A 150 -8.84 -6.93 13.47
N PRO A 151 -9.49 -7.99 12.94
CA PRO A 151 -8.77 -9.07 12.30
C PRO A 151 -8.16 -8.62 10.97
N LEU A 152 -6.86 -8.84 10.78
CA LEU A 152 -6.20 -8.71 9.49
C LEU A 152 -6.79 -9.75 8.52
N THR A 153 -7.18 -9.35 7.31
CA THR A 153 -7.61 -10.32 6.30
C THR A 153 -6.44 -10.80 5.46
N VAL A 154 -6.49 -12.06 5.05
CA VAL A 154 -5.50 -12.64 4.11
C VAL A 154 -5.50 -11.88 2.78
N SER A 155 -6.66 -11.41 2.34
CA SER A 155 -6.78 -10.60 1.12
C SER A 155 -6.04 -9.27 1.25
N ASP A 156 -6.25 -8.51 2.32
CA ASP A 156 -5.58 -7.22 2.50
C ASP A 156 -4.07 -7.38 2.67
N TYR A 157 -3.63 -8.42 3.40
CA TYR A 157 -2.23 -8.80 3.51
C TYR A 157 -1.59 -9.06 2.14
N LEU A 158 -2.15 -9.96 1.34
CA LEU A 158 -1.58 -10.33 0.04
C LEU A 158 -1.64 -9.20 -0.99
N LEU A 159 -2.69 -8.38 -0.95
CA LEU A 159 -2.80 -7.23 -1.86
C LEU A 159 -1.78 -6.15 -1.53
N GLY A 160 -1.57 -5.82 -0.25
CA GLY A 160 -0.53 -4.88 0.17
C GLY A 160 0.89 -5.39 -0.14
N LEU A 161 1.15 -6.69 0.08
CA LEU A 161 2.42 -7.31 -0.31
C LEU A 161 2.64 -7.37 -1.83
N SER A 162 1.56 -7.44 -2.61
CA SER A 162 1.70 -7.38 -4.06
C SER A 162 2.11 -5.99 -4.52
N ASP A 163 1.60 -4.93 -3.89
CA ASP A 163 1.99 -3.56 -4.21
C ASP A 163 3.44 -3.25 -3.80
N LEU A 164 3.92 -3.81 -2.69
CA LEU A 164 5.34 -3.77 -2.29
C LEU A 164 6.29 -4.15 -3.44
N THR A 165 5.91 -5.09 -4.31
CA THR A 165 6.78 -5.50 -5.43
C THR A 165 7.11 -4.34 -6.39
N GLY A 166 6.19 -3.39 -6.54
CA GLY A 166 6.42 -2.16 -7.31
C GLY A 166 7.40 -1.21 -6.63
N GLU A 167 7.30 -1.06 -5.31
CA GLU A 167 8.24 -0.23 -4.54
C GLU A 167 9.64 -0.85 -4.46
N LEU A 168 9.74 -2.18 -4.40
CA LEU A 168 11.02 -2.90 -4.51
C LEU A 168 11.66 -2.73 -5.88
N MET A 169 10.87 -2.79 -6.96
CA MET A 169 11.37 -2.48 -8.30
C MET A 169 11.93 -1.06 -8.38
N ARG A 170 11.18 -0.08 -7.84
CA ARG A 170 11.65 1.31 -7.79
C ARG A 170 12.95 1.45 -7.00
N PHE A 171 13.04 0.78 -5.85
CA PHE A 171 14.22 0.75 -5.02
C PHE A 171 15.44 0.17 -5.77
N ALA A 172 15.27 -0.96 -6.46
CA ALA A 172 16.32 -1.59 -7.25
C ALA A 172 16.82 -0.67 -8.37
N ILE A 173 15.91 -0.11 -9.17
CA ILE A 173 16.26 0.73 -10.33
C ILE A 173 16.94 2.03 -9.89
N SER A 174 16.42 2.69 -8.84
CA SER A 174 17.02 3.93 -8.36
C SER A 174 18.41 3.74 -7.74
N GLY A 175 18.70 2.56 -7.20
CA GLY A 175 20.00 2.25 -6.61
C GLY A 175 21.00 1.61 -7.57
N ILE A 176 20.60 1.21 -8.78
CA ILE A 176 21.39 0.30 -9.62
C ILE A 176 22.72 0.87 -10.10
N ALA A 177 22.78 2.20 -10.29
CA ALA A 177 23.96 2.93 -10.72
C ALA A 177 24.93 3.24 -9.57
N ASN A 178 24.53 3.03 -8.31
CA ASN A 178 25.38 3.28 -7.17
C ASN A 178 26.38 2.12 -7.00
N LYS A 179 27.50 2.38 -6.32
CA LYS A 179 28.46 1.34 -5.93
C LYS A 179 27.76 0.20 -5.18
N GLY A 180 27.88 -1.03 -5.69
CA GLY A 180 27.18 -2.21 -5.14
C GLY A 180 25.69 -2.31 -5.51
N GLY A 181 25.15 -1.33 -6.24
CA GLY A 181 23.75 -1.27 -6.67
C GLY A 181 23.34 -2.42 -7.57
N ARG A 182 24.24 -2.90 -8.44
CA ARG A 182 23.99 -4.07 -9.32
C ARG A 182 23.71 -5.35 -8.54
N GLN A 183 24.55 -5.63 -7.53
CA GLN A 183 24.36 -6.77 -6.64
C GLN A 183 23.01 -6.64 -5.91
N LYS A 184 22.70 -5.44 -5.42
CA LYS A 184 21.42 -5.18 -4.75
C LYS A 184 20.21 -5.36 -5.65
N ALA A 185 20.27 -4.87 -6.89
CA ALA A 185 19.20 -5.05 -7.86
C ALA A 185 18.97 -6.54 -8.19
N SER A 186 20.04 -7.34 -8.26
CA SER A 186 19.94 -8.79 -8.42
C SER A 186 19.26 -9.47 -7.23
N GLU A 187 19.63 -9.11 -6.01
CA GLU A 187 18.99 -9.61 -4.78
C GLU A 187 17.50 -9.27 -4.73
N VAL A 188 17.15 -8.02 -5.05
CA VAL A 188 15.76 -7.55 -5.10
C VAL A 188 14.99 -8.28 -6.21
N CYS A 189 15.58 -8.45 -7.40
CA CYS A 189 14.97 -9.23 -8.49
C CYS A 189 14.65 -10.66 -8.06
N ALA A 190 15.63 -11.34 -7.43
CA ALA A 190 15.43 -12.70 -6.92
C ALA A 190 14.34 -12.75 -5.84
N PHE A 191 14.28 -11.75 -4.96
CA PHE A 191 13.24 -11.63 -3.94
C PHE A 191 11.85 -11.47 -4.57
N VAL A 192 11.67 -10.51 -5.47
CA VAL A 192 10.38 -10.27 -6.14
C VAL A 192 9.95 -11.48 -6.97
N ARG A 193 10.89 -12.21 -7.58
CA ARG A 193 10.60 -13.42 -8.35
C ARG A 193 10.03 -14.54 -7.48
N ARG A 194 10.55 -14.70 -6.25
CA ARG A 194 9.99 -15.63 -5.26
C ARG A 194 8.59 -15.20 -4.82
N CYS A 195 8.39 -13.92 -4.48
CA CYS A 195 7.08 -13.39 -4.12
C CYS A 195 6.04 -13.64 -5.24
N LYS A 196 6.41 -13.40 -6.50
CA LYS A 196 5.54 -13.71 -7.65
C LYS A 196 5.14 -15.19 -7.65
N ALA A 197 6.11 -16.10 -7.56
CA ALA A 197 5.83 -17.53 -7.59
C ALA A 197 4.88 -17.96 -6.47
N ASP A 198 5.10 -17.45 -5.24
CA ASP A 198 4.27 -17.76 -4.09
C ASP A 198 2.84 -17.19 -4.24
N PHE A 199 2.70 -15.95 -4.73
CA PHE A 199 1.40 -15.29 -4.90
C PHE A 199 0.61 -15.83 -6.09
N GLU A 200 1.27 -16.33 -7.12
CA GLU A 200 0.64 -16.97 -8.29
C GLU A 200 -0.16 -18.21 -7.87
N GLY A 201 0.38 -19.02 -6.94
CA GLY A 201 -0.33 -20.15 -6.34
C GLY A 201 -1.58 -19.76 -5.53
N LEU A 202 -1.64 -18.52 -5.04
CA LEU A 202 -2.75 -18.01 -4.24
C LEU A 202 -3.82 -17.28 -5.06
N THR A 203 -3.53 -17.01 -6.34
CA THR A 203 -4.40 -16.23 -7.24
C THR A 203 -5.83 -16.80 -7.39
N PRO A 204 -6.06 -18.13 -7.43
CA PRO A 204 -7.42 -18.67 -7.50
C PRO A 204 -8.30 -18.33 -6.29
N TYR A 205 -7.69 -18.06 -5.14
CA TYR A 205 -8.40 -17.83 -3.87
C TYR A 205 -8.65 -16.35 -3.58
N ILE A 206 -7.90 -15.45 -4.22
CA ILE A 206 -7.97 -14.01 -3.99
C ILE A 206 -8.27 -13.30 -5.32
N ARG A 207 -9.54 -12.93 -5.51
CA ARG A 207 -10.08 -12.38 -6.76
C ARG A 207 -9.21 -11.28 -7.37
N ASP A 208 -8.76 -10.33 -6.56
CA ASP A 208 -8.10 -9.11 -7.02
C ASP A 208 -6.57 -9.30 -7.19
N LEU A 209 -6.03 -10.44 -6.73
CA LEU A 209 -4.59 -10.76 -6.79
C LEU A 209 -4.11 -11.01 -8.22
N ARG A 210 -4.96 -11.60 -9.08
CA ARG A 210 -4.62 -11.86 -10.49
C ARG A 210 -4.15 -10.61 -11.22
N LYS A 211 -4.87 -9.49 -11.01
CA LYS A 211 -4.54 -8.20 -11.64
C LYS A 211 -3.22 -7.66 -11.09
N LYS A 212 -2.98 -7.80 -9.79
CA LYS A 212 -1.71 -7.40 -9.15
C LYS A 212 -0.52 -8.22 -9.65
N GLN A 213 -0.69 -9.53 -9.89
CA GLN A 213 0.38 -10.38 -10.44
C GLN A 213 0.84 -9.95 -11.85
N SER A 214 -0.05 -9.40 -12.67
CA SER A 214 0.34 -8.80 -13.95
C SER A 214 1.26 -7.59 -13.75
N VAL A 215 1.00 -6.76 -12.74
CA VAL A 215 1.85 -5.60 -12.39
C VAL A 215 3.18 -6.07 -11.77
N THR A 216 3.18 -7.12 -10.95
CA THR A 216 4.40 -7.74 -10.42
C THR A 216 5.27 -8.29 -11.55
N THR A 217 4.67 -8.89 -12.58
CA THR A 217 5.39 -9.37 -13.77
C THR A 217 6.09 -8.22 -14.49
N GLN A 218 5.38 -7.13 -14.76
CA GLN A 218 5.97 -5.92 -15.36
C GLN A 218 7.07 -5.30 -14.47
N SER A 219 6.94 -5.40 -13.16
CA SER A 219 7.95 -4.90 -12.22
C SER A 219 9.22 -5.75 -12.27
N LEU A 220 9.09 -7.07 -12.42
CA LEU A 220 10.23 -7.98 -12.62
C LEU A 220 10.95 -7.70 -13.94
N GLU A 221 10.20 -7.63 -15.04
CA GLU A 221 10.75 -7.33 -16.37
C GLU A 221 11.60 -6.06 -16.34
N LYS A 222 11.13 -5.00 -15.66
CA LYS A 222 11.90 -3.75 -15.54
C LYS A 222 13.21 -3.90 -14.78
N ILE A 223 13.24 -4.69 -13.71
CA ILE A 223 14.49 -4.93 -12.95
C ILE A 223 15.46 -5.77 -13.80
N GLU A 224 14.94 -6.80 -14.46
CA GLU A 224 15.71 -7.70 -15.32
C GLU A 224 16.28 -6.96 -16.54
N ASP A 225 15.48 -6.15 -17.23
CA ASP A 225 15.90 -5.32 -18.35
C ASP A 225 16.99 -4.32 -17.95
N ALA A 226 16.82 -3.65 -16.80
CA ALA A 226 17.81 -2.73 -16.28
C ALA A 226 19.14 -3.45 -15.97
N ALA A 227 19.08 -4.61 -15.29
CA ALA A 227 20.25 -5.41 -14.99
C ALA A 227 20.93 -5.93 -16.26
N TYR A 228 20.16 -6.41 -17.25
CA TYR A 228 20.66 -6.89 -18.53
C TYR A 228 21.35 -5.78 -19.32
N ALA A 229 20.70 -4.62 -19.46
CA ALA A 229 21.24 -3.48 -20.19
C ALA A 229 22.55 -2.96 -19.57
N ILE A 230 22.71 -3.10 -18.25
CA ILE A 230 23.96 -2.77 -17.55
C ILE A 230 25.02 -3.84 -17.80
N PHE A 231 24.66 -5.12 -17.72
CA PHE A 231 25.59 -6.24 -17.94
C PHE A 231 26.18 -6.22 -19.35
N VAL A 232 25.35 -6.00 -20.38
CA VAL A 232 25.80 -5.92 -21.78
C VAL A 232 26.80 -4.79 -21.95
N ARG A 233 26.48 -3.57 -21.48
CA ARG A 233 27.41 -2.43 -21.54
C ARG A 233 28.71 -2.68 -20.76
N SER A 234 28.62 -3.35 -19.60
CA SER A 234 29.80 -3.75 -18.82
C SER A 234 30.71 -4.72 -19.56
N SER A 235 30.14 -5.51 -20.49
CA SER A 235 30.86 -6.53 -21.25
C SER A 235 31.39 -6.00 -22.59
N GLU A 236 30.77 -4.98 -23.15
CA GLU A 236 31.23 -4.29 -24.38
C GLU A 236 32.51 -3.49 -24.14
N TYR A 237 32.64 -2.96 -22.93
CA TYR A 237 33.71 -2.09 -22.52
C TYR A 237 34.50 -2.80 -21.42
N ASP A 238 35.70 -3.30 -21.74
CA ASP A 238 36.68 -3.82 -20.77
C ASP A 238 37.28 -2.65 -19.96
N LEU A 239 36.39 -1.82 -19.39
CA LEU A 239 36.67 -0.53 -18.79
C LEU A 239 36.73 -0.66 -17.26
N PRO A 240 37.55 0.18 -16.60
CA PRO A 240 37.56 0.28 -15.15
C PRO A 240 36.15 0.47 -14.57
N PRO A 241 35.83 -0.16 -13.42
CA PRO A 241 34.50 -0.11 -12.80
C PRO A 241 33.92 1.29 -12.63
N GLU A 242 34.76 2.30 -12.43
CA GLU A 242 34.36 3.70 -12.23
C GLU A 242 33.76 4.34 -13.50
N ILE A 243 34.26 4.00 -14.70
CA ILE A 243 33.73 4.53 -15.96
C ILE A 243 32.43 3.82 -16.35
N LEU A 244 32.28 2.55 -15.93
CA LEU A 244 31.05 1.79 -16.13
C LEU A 244 29.89 2.38 -15.33
N ASP A 245 30.13 2.83 -14.10
CA ASP A 245 29.10 3.42 -13.24
C ASP A 245 28.53 4.72 -13.88
N ASP A 246 29.36 5.55 -14.51
CA ASP A 246 28.93 6.77 -15.22
C ASP A 246 28.11 6.48 -16.49
N ILE A 247 28.54 5.52 -17.32
CA ILE A 247 27.82 5.08 -18.53
C ILE A 247 26.46 4.47 -18.15
N VAL A 248 26.43 3.71 -17.05
CA VAL A 248 25.22 3.11 -16.50
C VAL A 248 24.28 4.18 -15.97
N ALA A 249 24.76 5.16 -15.21
CA ALA A 249 23.95 6.28 -14.71
C ALA A 249 23.24 7.03 -15.85
N GLN A 250 23.96 7.31 -16.95
CA GLN A 250 23.43 7.98 -18.14
C GLN A 250 22.40 7.12 -18.91
N SER A 251 22.53 5.80 -18.83
CA SER A 251 21.59 4.86 -19.45
C SER A 251 20.31 4.70 -18.64
N VAL A 252 20.42 4.67 -17.30
CA VAL A 252 19.29 4.58 -16.36
C VAL A 252 18.47 5.87 -16.38
N SER A 253 19.09 7.05 -16.57
CA SER A 253 18.36 8.31 -16.76
C SER A 253 17.48 8.30 -18.02
N ASN A 254 17.98 7.73 -19.12
CA ASN A 254 17.21 7.59 -20.37
C ASN A 254 16.09 6.56 -20.27
N TYR A 255 16.26 5.52 -19.45
CA TYR A 255 15.20 4.56 -19.16
C TYR A 255 14.11 5.16 -18.25
N SER A 256 14.53 5.93 -17.24
CA SER A 256 13.63 6.62 -16.32
C SER A 256 12.73 7.62 -17.07
N SER A 257 13.27 8.40 -18.00
CA SER A 257 12.49 9.37 -18.80
C SER A 257 11.41 8.71 -19.66
N HIS A 258 11.69 7.56 -20.28
CA HIS A 258 10.70 6.80 -21.06
C HIS A 258 9.53 6.31 -20.20
N THR A 259 9.79 5.88 -18.95
CA THR A 259 8.72 5.42 -18.05
C THR A 259 7.78 6.53 -17.55
N TYR A 260 8.24 7.79 -17.51
CA TYR A 260 7.40 8.93 -17.15
C TYR A 260 6.51 9.40 -18.31
N GLU A 261 6.99 9.35 -19.55
CA GLU A 261 6.20 9.71 -20.75
C GLU A 261 5.01 8.75 -20.95
N THR A 262 5.19 7.45 -20.72
CA THR A 262 4.08 6.48 -20.84
C THR A 262 3.01 6.66 -19.76
N ARG A 263 3.37 7.26 -18.61
CA ARG A 263 2.45 7.52 -17.49
C ARG A 263 1.60 8.79 -17.70
N GLY A 264 2.12 9.77 -18.44
CA GLY A 264 1.39 10.97 -18.86
C GLY A 264 0.25 10.63 -19.83
N HIS A 265 0.53 9.80 -20.83
CA HIS A 265 -0.46 9.43 -21.86
C HIS A 265 -1.62 8.55 -21.36
N ARG A 266 -1.44 7.81 -20.25
CA ARG A 266 -2.50 6.96 -19.67
C ARG A 266 -3.44 7.70 -18.72
N ARG A 267 -3.08 8.89 -18.22
CA ARG A 267 -3.98 9.70 -17.36
C ARG A 267 -5.05 10.45 -18.15
N ASP A 268 -4.78 10.78 -19.41
CA ASP A 268 -5.73 11.53 -20.24
C ASP A 268 -6.83 10.66 -20.86
N LEU A 269 -6.70 9.33 -20.83
CA LEU A 269 -7.69 8.40 -21.40
C LEU A 269 -8.73 7.90 -20.39
N HIS A 270 -8.64 8.25 -19.11
CA HIS A 270 -9.59 7.83 -18.06
C HIS A 270 -10.34 9.00 -17.39
N ALA A 271 -10.30 10.20 -17.99
CA ALA A 271 -11.01 11.39 -17.50
C ALA A 271 -12.29 11.74 -18.28
N GLY A 272 -12.81 10.83 -19.11
CA GLY A 272 -14.00 11.12 -19.93
C GLY A 272 -14.81 9.87 -20.29
N SER A 273 -15.63 9.41 -19.35
CA SER A 273 -16.89 8.68 -19.59
C SER A 273 -17.37 8.13 -18.26
N ASP A 274 -18.24 8.88 -17.59
CA ASP A 274 -19.28 8.36 -16.68
C ASP A 274 -20.12 9.57 -16.23
N ASP A 275 -20.83 10.16 -17.19
CA ASP A 275 -22.04 10.94 -16.96
C ASP A 275 -23.04 10.54 -18.05
N GLU A 276 -24.31 10.42 -17.66
CA GLU A 276 -25.49 10.02 -18.44
C GLU A 276 -25.74 8.51 -18.60
N ASN A 277 -26.48 7.94 -17.64
CA ASN A 277 -27.80 7.38 -17.95
C ASN A 277 -28.61 7.11 -16.67
N GLY A 278 -29.40 8.11 -16.28
CA GLY A 278 -30.57 7.94 -15.43
C GLY A 278 -31.75 8.64 -16.08
N ALA A 279 -32.63 7.86 -16.72
CA ALA A 279 -34.05 8.16 -16.93
C ALA A 279 -34.72 7.01 -17.70
N ILE A 280 -35.44 6.16 -16.97
CA ILE A 280 -36.89 5.84 -17.07
C ILE A 280 -37.17 4.70 -16.08
#